data_AF-A0A4U8SLE6-F1
#
_entry.id   AF-A0A4U8SLE6-F1
#
_cell.length_a   1.000
_cell.length_b   1.000
_cell.length_c   1.000
_cell.angle_alpha   90.00
_cell.angle_beta   90.00
_cell.angle_gamma   90.00
#
_symmetry.space_group_name_H-M   'P 1'
#
loop_
_entity.id
_entity.type
_entity.pdbx_description
1 polymer ?
#
loop_
_entity_poly.entity_id
_entity_poly.type
_entity_poly.pdbx_seq_one_letter_code
_entity_poly.pdbx_strand_id
1 'polypeptide(L)'
;MRLYHQCNNRENCLLLFGGFAAHPSHFLPFIPQGYDCIIVYHYRHLDFSALKALLKEIGKESKITLLGFSMGVFAARVFLESLQDDLQGESQDFMRRDSAKEDSLNFVRKIAINGTEFGIHLKFGILPRLFKLTQKSFDLESFKCNLFGEFLDKANDFVFRDSKVLREELGFFIQSCAQFDKLTNTILWDQAIISKQDLVFNPEAQRAFWDSYRRERDKSNQILEIDAPHFAFFKWQL
;
A
#
# COMPACT_ATOMS: atom_id res chain seq x y z
N MET A 1 -1.74 -7.78 10.40
CA MET A 1 -2.67 -7.08 9.49
C MET A 1 -3.99 -7.84 9.44
N ARG A 2 -5.07 -7.21 8.98
CA ARG A 2 -6.35 -7.85 8.66
C ARG A 2 -6.57 -7.84 7.14
N LEU A 3 -7.39 -8.78 6.70
CA LEU A 3 -7.81 -8.89 5.30
C LEU A 3 -9.33 -8.72 5.25
N TYR A 4 -9.78 -7.99 4.25
CA TYR A 4 -11.14 -8.00 3.76
C TYR A 4 -11.09 -8.47 2.31
N HIS A 5 -12.03 -9.31 1.90
CA HIS A 5 -12.07 -9.74 0.51
C HIS A 5 -13.51 -9.95 0.04
N GLN A 6 -13.72 -9.68 -1.24
CA GLN A 6 -14.91 -10.05 -2.01
C GLN A 6 -14.40 -10.66 -3.30
N CYS A 7 -14.37 -12.00 -3.34
CA CYS A 7 -13.85 -12.75 -4.47
C CYS A 7 -14.97 -13.64 -5.05
N ASN A 8 -15.23 -13.50 -6.34
CA ASN A 8 -16.26 -14.22 -7.09
C ASN A 8 -15.67 -14.81 -8.39
N ASN A 9 -14.36 -15.06 -8.44
CA ASN A 9 -13.60 -15.57 -9.59
C ASN A 9 -13.76 -14.68 -10.82
N ARG A 10 -13.64 -13.37 -10.62
CA ARG A 10 -13.67 -12.37 -11.69
C ARG A 10 -12.32 -12.34 -12.42
N GLU A 11 -12.35 -11.91 -13.68
CA GLU A 11 -11.12 -11.73 -14.47
C GLU A 11 -10.17 -10.70 -13.85
N ASN A 12 -10.70 -9.66 -13.19
CA ASN A 12 -9.90 -8.60 -12.61
C ASN A 12 -10.01 -8.61 -11.09
N CYS A 13 -8.87 -8.53 -10.41
CA CYS A 13 -8.78 -8.43 -8.96
C CYS A 13 -7.99 -7.18 -8.55
N LEU A 14 -8.57 -6.38 -7.66
CA LEU A 14 -7.90 -5.25 -7.02
C LEU A 14 -7.31 -5.68 -5.67
N LEU A 15 -5.98 -5.71 -5.58
CA LEU A 15 -5.26 -5.92 -4.33
C LEU A 15 -4.84 -4.57 -3.75
N LEU A 16 -5.54 -4.09 -2.73
CA LEU A 16 -5.29 -2.78 -2.11
C LEU A 16 -4.61 -2.94 -0.74
N PHE A 17 -3.43 -2.37 -0.59
CA PHE A 17 -2.77 -2.16 0.70
C PHE A 17 -3.14 -0.77 1.21
N GLY A 18 -3.98 -0.72 2.25
CA GLY A 18 -4.45 0.53 2.85
C GLY A 18 -3.36 1.24 3.66
N GLY A 19 -3.57 2.52 3.90
CA GLY A 19 -2.71 3.30 4.81
C GLY A 19 -2.93 2.97 6.28
N PHE A 20 -2.25 3.72 7.15
CA PHE A 20 -2.60 3.78 8.56
C PHE A 20 -4.07 4.16 8.75
N ALA A 21 -4.73 3.57 9.76
CA ALA A 21 -6.15 3.78 10.07
C ALA A 21 -7.13 3.38 8.95
N ALA A 22 -6.66 2.68 7.93
CA ALA A 22 -7.50 2.18 6.85
C ALA A 22 -8.59 1.24 7.36
N HIS A 23 -9.75 1.32 6.71
CA HIS A 23 -10.88 0.42 6.89
C HIS A 23 -11.49 0.11 5.51
N PRO A 24 -12.06 -1.10 5.28
CA PRO A 24 -12.67 -1.43 3.99
C PRO A 24 -13.68 -0.40 3.50
N SER A 25 -14.49 0.17 4.39
CA SER A 25 -15.48 1.22 4.04
C SER A 25 -14.86 2.43 3.34
N HIS A 26 -13.57 2.72 3.53
CA HIS A 26 -12.90 3.83 2.85
C HIS A 26 -12.76 3.56 1.36
N PHE A 27 -12.62 2.29 0.95
CA PHE A 27 -12.25 1.92 -0.42
C PHE A 27 -13.39 1.27 -1.19
N LEU A 28 -14.34 0.61 -0.51
CA LEU A 28 -15.45 -0.09 -1.15
C LEU A 28 -16.23 0.75 -2.18
N PRO A 29 -16.53 2.05 -1.94
CA PRO A 29 -17.20 2.88 -2.93
C PRO A 29 -16.38 3.16 -4.20
N PHE A 30 -15.07 2.90 -4.19
CA PHE A 30 -14.14 3.19 -5.28
C PHE A 30 -13.62 1.92 -5.99
N ILE A 31 -14.09 0.73 -5.60
CA ILE A 31 -13.76 -0.51 -6.29
C ILE A 31 -14.53 -0.54 -7.62
N PRO A 32 -13.85 -0.70 -8.78
CA PRO A 32 -14.55 -0.73 -10.06
C PRO A 32 -15.57 -1.87 -10.13
N GLN A 33 -16.67 -1.64 -10.84
CA GLN A 33 -17.70 -2.66 -11.00
C GLN A 33 -17.13 -3.92 -11.67
N GLY A 34 -17.45 -5.08 -11.12
CA GLY A 34 -17.03 -6.37 -11.68
C GLY A 34 -15.60 -6.79 -11.30
N TYR A 35 -14.90 -6.03 -10.45
CA TYR A 35 -13.65 -6.46 -9.85
C TYR A 35 -13.90 -7.32 -8.62
N ASP A 36 -13.09 -8.37 -8.47
CA ASP A 36 -12.81 -8.91 -7.15
C ASP A 36 -11.91 -7.94 -6.39
N CYS A 37 -11.98 -7.94 -5.06
CA CYS A 37 -11.11 -7.09 -4.26
C CYS A 37 -10.57 -7.79 -3.03
N ILE A 38 -9.33 -7.47 -2.69
CA ILE A 38 -8.67 -7.82 -1.44
C ILE A 38 -8.11 -6.53 -0.85
N ILE A 39 -8.53 -6.18 0.35
CA ILE A 39 -8.05 -5.01 1.09
C ILE A 39 -7.25 -5.49 2.29
N VAL A 40 -5.98 -5.12 2.33
CA VAL A 40 -5.07 -5.31 3.46
C VAL A 40 -5.10 -4.05 4.31
N TYR A 41 -5.41 -4.17 5.59
CA TYR A 41 -5.57 -3.02 6.49
C TYR A 41 -5.29 -3.38 7.95
N HIS A 42 -5.32 -2.40 8.86
CA HIS A 42 -5.12 -2.59 10.31
C HIS A 42 -3.86 -3.42 10.62
N TYR A 43 -2.70 -2.81 10.45
CA TYR A 43 -1.41 -3.47 10.56
C TYR A 43 -0.98 -3.65 12.03
N ARG A 44 -0.63 -4.89 12.37
CA ARG A 44 -0.08 -5.31 13.67
C ARG A 44 1.07 -6.34 13.53
N HIS A 45 1.28 -6.81 12.31
CA HIS A 45 2.29 -7.77 11.87
C HIS A 45 2.36 -7.70 10.34
N LEU A 46 3.48 -8.12 9.75
CA LEU A 46 3.72 -8.31 8.30
C LEU A 46 3.82 -9.80 7.93
N ASP A 47 3.08 -10.66 8.62
CA ASP A 47 2.90 -12.05 8.17
C ASP A 47 1.86 -12.11 7.05
N PHE A 48 2.32 -12.45 5.85
CA PHE A 48 1.55 -12.51 4.61
C PHE A 48 1.00 -13.89 4.27
N SER A 49 1.16 -14.91 5.13
CA SER A 49 0.76 -16.29 4.82
C SER A 49 -0.71 -16.41 4.43
N ALA A 50 -1.62 -15.75 5.17
CA ALA A 50 -3.05 -15.74 4.86
C ALA A 50 -3.36 -15.00 3.55
N LEU A 51 -2.63 -13.92 3.23
CA LEU A 51 -2.81 -13.18 1.98
C LEU A 51 -2.32 -14.02 0.79
N LYS A 52 -1.15 -14.67 0.92
CA LYS A 52 -0.59 -15.58 -0.09
C LYS A 52 -1.56 -16.75 -0.36
N ALA A 53 -2.16 -17.33 0.68
CA ALA A 53 -3.17 -18.38 0.54
C ALA A 53 -4.39 -17.88 -0.25
N LEU A 54 -4.95 -16.71 0.11
CA LEU A 54 -6.09 -16.12 -0.59
C LEU A 54 -5.77 -15.79 -2.06
N LEU A 55 -4.56 -15.32 -2.36
CA LEU A 55 -4.13 -15.04 -3.73
C LEU A 55 -3.98 -16.30 -4.58
N LYS A 56 -3.68 -17.46 -3.98
CA LYS A 56 -3.68 -18.76 -4.68
C LYS A 56 -5.08 -19.26 -5.02
N GLU A 57 -6.10 -18.79 -4.29
CA GLU A 57 -7.51 -19.13 -4.55
C GLU A 57 -8.13 -18.26 -5.64
N ILE A 58 -7.55 -17.09 -5.91
CA ILE A 58 -7.94 -16.27 -7.07
C ILE A 58 -7.62 -17.06 -8.33
N GLY A 59 -8.57 -17.12 -9.27
CA GLY A 59 -8.43 -17.90 -10.51
C GLY A 59 -7.11 -17.59 -11.22
N LYS A 60 -6.42 -18.62 -11.72
CA LYS A 60 -5.05 -18.50 -12.28
C LYS A 60 -4.91 -17.43 -13.38
N GLU A 61 -5.97 -17.24 -14.16
CA GLU A 61 -6.01 -16.26 -15.25
C GLU A 61 -6.36 -14.82 -14.79
N SER A 62 -6.62 -14.62 -13.49
CA SER A 62 -7.08 -13.33 -12.99
C SER A 62 -5.94 -12.31 -13.02
N LYS A 63 -6.25 -11.14 -13.57
CA LYS A 63 -5.36 -9.98 -13.66
C LYS A 63 -5.40 -9.22 -12.35
N ILE A 64 -4.27 -9.15 -11.67
CA ILE A 64 -4.15 -8.45 -10.38
C ILE A 64 -3.62 -7.04 -10.61
N THR A 65 -4.42 -6.05 -10.23
CA THR A 65 -3.94 -4.68 -10.06
C THR A 65 -3.67 -4.44 -8.58
N LEU A 66 -2.42 -4.12 -8.24
CA LEU A 66 -2.01 -3.78 -6.88
C LEU A 66 -2.03 -2.26 -6.69
N LEU A 67 -2.70 -1.80 -5.64
CA LEU A 67 -2.62 -0.43 -5.15
C LEU A 67 -1.96 -0.41 -3.76
N GLY A 68 -0.90 0.37 -3.61
CA GLY A 68 -0.36 0.73 -2.29
C GLY A 68 -0.77 2.16 -1.97
N PHE A 69 -1.49 2.38 -0.87
CA PHE A 69 -1.88 3.71 -0.44
C PHE A 69 -1.16 4.10 0.85
N SER A 70 -0.48 5.26 0.88
CA SER A 70 0.17 5.78 2.09
C SER A 70 1.18 4.77 2.67
N MET A 71 1.11 4.47 3.96
CA MET A 71 1.89 3.39 4.60
C MET A 71 1.66 2.00 4.00
N GLY A 72 0.56 1.81 3.26
CA GLY A 72 0.31 0.62 2.47
C GLY A 72 1.32 0.42 1.33
N VAL A 73 1.98 1.47 0.83
CA VAL A 73 3.09 1.35 -0.15
C VAL A 73 4.27 0.61 0.47
N PHE A 74 4.64 0.97 1.71
CA PHE A 74 5.65 0.26 2.48
C PHE A 74 5.25 -1.21 2.69
N ALA A 75 4.02 -1.46 3.16
CA ALA A 75 3.54 -2.83 3.39
C ALA A 75 3.50 -3.67 2.09
N ALA A 76 3.08 -3.07 0.98
CA ALA A 76 3.05 -3.70 -0.33
C ALA A 76 4.46 -4.02 -0.83
N ARG A 77 5.45 -3.14 -0.62
CA ARG A 77 6.85 -3.47 -0.90
C ARG A 77 7.26 -4.72 -0.14
N VAL A 78 7.10 -4.74 1.19
CA VAL A 78 7.58 -5.88 1.99
C VAL A 78 6.88 -7.18 1.57
N PHE A 79 5.60 -7.11 1.19
CA PHE A 79 4.89 -8.23 0.61
C PHE A 79 5.53 -8.70 -0.72
N LEU A 80 5.79 -7.79 -1.65
CA LEU A 80 6.37 -8.12 -2.96
C LEU A 80 7.80 -8.64 -2.85
N GLU A 81 8.61 -8.08 -1.94
CA GLU A 81 9.94 -8.62 -1.59
C GLU A 81 9.80 -10.06 -1.08
N SER A 82 8.82 -10.33 -0.19
CA SER A 82 8.57 -11.68 0.33
C SER A 82 8.08 -12.69 -0.70
N LEU A 83 7.51 -12.26 -1.83
CA LEU A 83 7.17 -13.15 -2.94
C LEU A 83 8.39 -13.51 -3.78
N GLN A 84 9.31 -12.55 -3.95
CA GLN A 84 10.55 -12.78 -4.70
C GLN A 84 11.50 -13.70 -3.93
N ASP A 85 11.57 -13.55 -2.61
CA ASP A 85 12.40 -14.41 -1.75
C ASP A 85 11.92 -15.87 -1.78
N ASP A 86 10.60 -16.12 -1.77
CA ASP A 86 10.03 -17.46 -1.89
C ASP A 86 10.46 -18.14 -3.21
N LEU A 87 10.39 -17.41 -4.34
CA LEU A 87 10.78 -17.92 -5.65
C LEU A 87 12.29 -18.24 -5.75
N GLN A 88 13.14 -17.43 -5.10
CA GLN A 88 14.58 -17.69 -5.05
C GLN A 88 14.92 -18.91 -4.19
N GLY A 89 14.18 -19.14 -3.09
CA GLY A 89 14.35 -20.30 -2.22
C GLY A 89 13.97 -21.64 -2.87
N GLU A 90 12.96 -21.65 -3.74
CA GLU A 90 12.51 -22.86 -4.47
C GLU A 90 13.45 -23.28 -5.62
N SER A 91 14.34 -22.38 -6.05
CA SER A 91 15.18 -22.54 -7.24
C SER A 91 16.35 -23.53 -7.09
N GLN A 92 16.58 -24.12 -5.92
CA GLN A 92 17.63 -25.13 -5.72
C GLN A 92 17.26 -26.53 -6.23
N ASP A 93 16.00 -26.79 -6.56
CA ASP A 93 15.54 -28.09 -7.06
C ASP A 93 15.20 -28.00 -8.57
N PHE A 94 16.10 -28.51 -9.43
CA PHE A 94 16.07 -28.30 -10.90
C PHE A 94 14.79 -28.84 -11.57
N MET A 95 14.09 -29.79 -10.93
CA MET A 95 12.87 -30.44 -11.41
C MET A 95 11.57 -29.65 -11.17
N ARG A 96 11.59 -28.55 -10.38
CA ARG A 96 10.38 -27.75 -10.06
C ARG A 96 10.24 -26.46 -10.87
N ARG A 97 11.14 -26.21 -11.81
CA ARG A 97 11.21 -24.94 -12.56
C ARG A 97 10.03 -24.70 -13.49
N ASP A 98 9.44 -25.76 -14.04
CA ASP A 98 8.32 -25.64 -14.99
C ASP A 98 6.98 -25.41 -14.26
N SER A 99 6.79 -25.99 -13.07
CA SER A 99 5.59 -25.76 -12.24
C SER A 99 5.59 -24.39 -11.54
N ALA A 100 6.76 -23.84 -11.19
CA ALA A 100 6.86 -22.56 -10.48
C ALA A 100 6.46 -21.34 -11.34
N LYS A 101 6.58 -21.42 -12.67
CA LYS A 101 6.06 -20.38 -13.58
C LYS A 101 4.53 -20.36 -13.65
N GLU A 102 3.90 -21.52 -13.48
CA GLU A 102 2.46 -21.74 -13.65
C GLU A 102 1.63 -21.34 -12.41
N ASP A 103 2.29 -21.09 -11.28
CA ASP A 103 1.70 -20.59 -10.03
C ASP A 103 2.09 -19.12 -9.72
N SER A 104 2.69 -18.42 -10.69
CA SER A 104 3.07 -17.02 -10.52
C SER A 104 1.85 -16.08 -10.64
N LEU A 105 1.72 -15.15 -9.69
CA LEU A 105 0.63 -14.18 -9.67
C LEU A 105 0.73 -13.19 -10.85
N ASN A 106 -0.36 -13.04 -11.61
CA ASN A 106 -0.41 -12.16 -12.77
C ASN A 106 -0.65 -10.69 -12.38
N PHE A 107 0.39 -10.02 -11.87
CA PHE A 107 0.35 -8.58 -11.59
C PHE A 107 0.44 -7.75 -12.88
N VAL A 108 -0.71 -7.30 -13.39
CA VAL A 108 -0.79 -6.47 -14.61
C VAL A 108 -0.47 -5.00 -14.35
N ARG A 109 -0.63 -4.53 -13.10
CA ARG A 109 -0.33 -3.14 -12.72
C ARG A 109 -0.06 -3.00 -11.22
N LYS A 110 0.89 -2.14 -10.85
CA LYS A 110 1.28 -1.78 -9.48
C LYS A 110 1.34 -0.26 -9.37
N ILE A 111 0.47 0.33 -8.56
CA ILE A 111 0.35 1.79 -8.42
C ILE A 111 0.58 2.17 -6.95
N ALA A 112 1.55 3.05 -6.71
CA ALA A 112 1.74 3.69 -5.42
C ALA A 112 0.94 4.99 -5.37
N ILE A 113 0.24 5.26 -4.27
CA ILE A 113 -0.60 6.44 -4.10
C ILE A 113 -0.21 7.10 -2.79
N ASN A 114 0.25 8.34 -2.88
CA ASN A 114 0.53 9.20 -1.72
C ASN A 114 1.40 8.53 -0.64
N GLY A 115 2.45 7.81 -1.06
CA GLY A 115 3.29 7.04 -0.17
C GLY A 115 4.57 6.61 -0.86
N THR A 116 5.50 6.07 -0.08
CA THR A 116 6.79 5.59 -0.56
C THR A 116 7.09 4.23 0.04
N GLU A 117 8.04 3.53 -0.55
CA GLU A 117 8.45 2.21 -0.08
C GLU A 117 9.11 2.18 1.30
N PHE A 118 9.67 3.31 1.74
CA PHE A 118 10.24 3.42 3.07
C PHE A 118 9.19 3.71 4.15
N GLY A 119 8.08 4.35 3.79
CA GLY A 119 7.07 4.82 4.74
C GLY A 119 7.60 5.95 5.64
N ILE A 120 8.36 5.58 6.68
CA ILE A 120 9.01 6.50 7.62
C ILE A 120 10.49 6.64 7.26
N HIS A 121 10.91 7.84 6.84
CA HIS A 121 12.31 8.09 6.44
C HIS A 121 12.69 9.57 6.56
N LEU A 122 13.97 9.87 6.77
CA LEU A 122 14.45 11.26 6.90
C LEU A 122 14.36 12.08 5.61
N LYS A 123 14.37 11.42 4.45
CA LYS A 123 14.38 12.08 3.12
C LYS A 123 13.23 11.65 2.20
N PHE A 124 12.73 10.43 2.40
CA PHE A 124 11.93 9.72 1.39
C PHE A 124 10.56 9.30 1.92
N GLY A 125 10.09 9.88 3.01
CA GLY A 125 8.86 9.46 3.67
C GLY A 125 8.47 10.44 4.77
N ILE A 126 7.61 10.00 5.67
CA ILE A 126 7.26 10.80 6.84
C ILE A 126 8.46 10.84 7.79
N LEU A 127 8.81 12.03 8.27
CA LEU A 127 9.93 12.20 9.19
C LEU A 127 9.70 11.40 10.49
N PRO A 128 10.68 10.60 10.97
CA PRO A 128 10.53 9.78 12.16
C PRO A 128 10.06 10.56 13.40
N ARG A 129 10.58 11.79 13.59
CA ARG A 129 10.20 12.65 14.71
C ARG A 129 8.73 13.06 14.63
N LEU A 130 8.24 13.45 13.45
CA LEU A 130 6.84 13.83 13.24
C LEU A 130 5.93 12.63 13.45
N PHE A 131 6.27 11.46 12.89
CA PHE A 131 5.47 10.25 13.05
C PHE A 131 5.38 9.81 14.51
N LYS A 132 6.48 9.90 15.27
CA LYS A 132 6.49 9.59 16.71
C LYS A 132 5.64 10.57 17.53
N LEU A 133 5.64 11.85 17.16
CA LEU A 133 4.77 12.85 17.78
C LEU A 133 3.30 12.52 17.52
N THR A 134 2.94 12.21 16.26
CA THR A 134 1.59 11.76 15.89
C THR A 134 1.14 10.56 16.72
N GLN A 135 2.00 9.58 16.97
CA GLN A 135 1.67 8.45 17.84
C GLN A 135 1.32 8.88 19.27
N LYS A 136 2.12 9.78 19.87
CA LYS A 136 1.96 10.17 21.27
C LYS A 136 0.72 11.02 21.50
N SER A 137 0.44 11.95 20.60
CA SER A 137 -0.66 12.90 20.69
C SER A 137 -1.70 12.66 19.60
N PHE A 138 -1.96 11.39 19.26
CA PHE A 138 -2.89 11.06 18.18
C PHE A 138 -4.28 11.60 18.47
N ASP A 139 -4.79 12.40 17.53
CA ASP A 139 -6.15 12.91 17.50
C ASP A 139 -6.81 12.50 16.18
N LEU A 140 -7.96 11.83 16.28
CA LEU A 140 -8.62 11.25 15.12
C LEU A 140 -9.22 12.32 14.21
N GLU A 141 -9.81 13.37 14.78
CA GLU A 141 -10.48 14.41 14.00
C GLU A 141 -9.47 15.26 13.22
N SER A 142 -8.37 15.67 13.86
CA SER A 142 -7.25 16.32 13.17
C SER A 142 -6.65 15.43 12.07
N PHE A 143 -6.54 14.12 12.31
CA PHE A 143 -6.08 13.18 11.29
C PHE A 143 -7.05 13.11 10.10
N LYS A 144 -8.37 13.04 10.32
CA LYS A 144 -9.38 13.06 9.25
C LYS A 144 -9.31 14.34 8.42
N CYS A 145 -9.15 15.51 9.06
CA CYS A 145 -8.97 16.77 8.34
C CYS A 145 -7.75 16.74 7.40
N ASN A 146 -6.61 16.24 7.88
CA ASN A 146 -5.40 16.12 7.06
C ASN A 146 -5.51 15.03 5.98
N LEU A 147 -6.25 13.96 6.26
CA LEU A 147 -6.48 12.85 5.34
C LEU A 147 -7.39 13.25 4.17
N PHE A 148 -8.52 13.88 4.46
CA PHE A 148 -9.57 14.14 3.47
C PHE A 148 -9.61 15.57 2.94
N GLY A 149 -9.00 16.55 3.62
CA GLY A 149 -9.00 17.95 3.19
C GLY A 149 -10.40 18.46 2.85
N GLU A 150 -10.56 19.00 1.64
CA GLU A 150 -11.84 19.51 1.11
C GLU A 150 -12.95 18.44 0.99
N PHE A 151 -12.61 17.15 1.08
CA PHE A 151 -13.55 16.04 0.96
C PHE A 151 -13.99 15.43 2.29
N LEU A 152 -13.70 16.08 3.42
CA LEU A 152 -14.07 15.57 4.75
C LEU A 152 -15.57 15.22 4.83
N ASP A 153 -16.44 16.06 4.29
CA ASP A 153 -17.90 15.85 4.30
C ASP A 153 -18.35 14.61 3.50
N LYS A 154 -17.52 14.11 2.56
CA LYS A 154 -17.79 12.89 1.80
C LYS A 154 -17.41 11.61 2.55
N ALA A 155 -16.70 11.74 3.66
CA ALA A 155 -16.19 10.62 4.46
C ALA A 155 -17.03 10.34 5.71
N ASN A 156 -18.26 10.87 5.80
CA ASN A 156 -19.12 10.70 6.98
C ASN A 156 -19.43 9.24 7.32
N ASP A 157 -19.59 8.39 6.31
CA ASP A 157 -19.87 6.96 6.48
C ASP A 157 -18.60 6.11 6.64
N PHE A 158 -17.42 6.74 6.66
CA PHE A 158 -16.15 6.01 6.79
C PHE A 158 -15.87 5.65 8.24
N VAL A 159 -15.69 4.35 8.46
CA VAL A 159 -15.47 3.79 9.80
C VAL A 159 -14.01 3.90 10.19
N PHE A 160 -13.74 4.55 11.31
CA PHE A 160 -12.44 4.57 11.96
C PHE A 160 -12.45 3.75 13.25
N ARG A 161 -11.30 3.14 13.56
CA ARG A 161 -11.10 2.42 14.82
C ARG A 161 -10.84 3.40 15.97
N ASP A 162 -11.02 2.90 17.19
CA ASP A 162 -10.71 3.65 18.41
C ASP A 162 -9.25 4.15 18.43
N SER A 163 -9.05 5.36 18.96
CA SER A 163 -7.75 6.03 19.02
C SER A 163 -6.66 5.22 19.76
N LYS A 164 -7.01 4.39 20.75
CA LYS A 164 -6.04 3.50 21.40
C LYS A 164 -5.50 2.46 20.42
N VAL A 165 -6.40 1.83 19.66
CA VAL A 165 -6.06 0.84 18.62
C VAL A 165 -5.21 1.48 17.52
N LEU A 166 -5.56 2.71 17.11
CA LEU A 166 -4.81 3.44 16.10
C LEU A 166 -3.39 3.82 16.58
N ARG A 167 -3.22 4.20 17.85
CA ARG A 167 -1.88 4.45 18.43
C ARG A 167 -1.00 3.19 18.48
N GLU A 168 -1.60 2.02 18.68
CA GLU A 168 -0.89 0.73 18.59
C GLU A 168 -0.42 0.48 17.15
N GLU A 169 -1.27 0.70 16.15
CA GLU A 169 -0.93 0.57 14.72
C GLU A 169 0.19 1.55 14.30
N LEU A 170 0.15 2.81 14.76
CA LEU A 170 1.27 3.76 14.57
C LEU A 170 2.56 3.23 15.19
N GLY A 171 2.48 2.63 16.38
CA GLY A 171 3.63 2.01 17.04
C GLY A 171 4.24 0.88 16.24
N PHE A 172 3.38 0.06 15.65
CA PHE A 172 3.78 -1.00 14.74
C PHE A 172 4.55 -0.44 13.53
N PHE A 173 4.04 0.60 12.85
CA PHE A 173 4.73 1.18 11.69
C PHE A 173 6.11 1.77 12.03
N ILE A 174 6.26 2.37 13.22
CA ILE A 174 7.56 2.86 13.70
C ILE A 174 8.57 1.71 13.80
N GLN A 175 8.16 0.58 14.39
CA GLN A 175 9.02 -0.58 14.55
C GLN A 175 9.31 -1.25 13.19
N SER A 176 8.28 -1.47 12.37
CA SER A 176 8.42 -2.18 11.10
C SER A 176 9.22 -1.38 10.07
N CYS A 177 9.00 -0.07 9.93
CA CYS A 177 9.78 0.73 8.98
C CYS A 177 11.26 0.79 9.38
N ALA A 178 11.57 0.78 10.67
CA ALA A 178 12.95 0.68 11.15
C ALA A 178 13.57 -0.70 10.91
N GLN A 179 12.78 -1.77 11.04
CA GLN A 179 13.23 -3.14 10.75
C GLN A 179 13.50 -3.37 9.26
N PHE A 180 12.67 -2.77 8.40
CA PHE A 180 12.75 -2.89 6.94
C PHE A 180 13.25 -1.58 6.30
N ASP A 181 14.29 -0.97 6.87
CA ASP A 181 14.85 0.33 6.46
C ASP A 181 15.69 0.26 5.17
N LYS A 182 15.96 -0.95 4.68
CA LYS A 182 16.66 -1.25 3.43
C LYS A 182 15.72 -1.90 2.43
N LEU A 183 15.97 -1.59 1.16
CA LEU A 183 15.33 -2.24 0.02
C LEU A 183 16.19 -3.44 -0.34
N THR A 184 15.67 -4.66 -0.21
CA THR A 184 16.41 -5.88 -0.52
C THR A 184 16.27 -6.27 -1.98
N ASN A 185 15.13 -5.94 -2.58
CA ASN A 185 14.87 -6.17 -3.99
C ASN A 185 14.31 -4.91 -4.67
N THR A 186 14.43 -4.87 -6.01
CA THR A 186 13.79 -3.80 -6.79
C THR A 186 12.37 -4.21 -7.12
N ILE A 187 11.41 -3.43 -6.62
CA ILE A 187 10.01 -3.54 -7.00
C ILE A 187 9.75 -2.56 -8.15
N LEU A 188 9.26 -3.08 -9.27
CA LEU A 188 8.87 -2.28 -10.42
C LEU A 188 7.47 -1.74 -10.16
N TRP A 189 7.33 -0.43 -9.99
CA TRP A 189 6.03 0.23 -9.86
C TRP A 189 5.71 0.90 -11.19
N ASP A 190 4.56 0.57 -11.77
CA ASP A 190 4.13 1.14 -13.05
C ASP A 190 3.82 2.63 -12.94
N GLN A 191 3.29 3.05 -11.79
CA GLN A 191 2.92 4.43 -11.55
C GLN A 191 3.02 4.83 -10.07
N ALA A 192 3.42 6.08 -9.82
CA ALA A 192 3.31 6.75 -8.53
C ALA A 192 2.40 7.97 -8.66
N ILE A 193 1.35 8.04 -7.84
CA ILE A 193 0.43 9.16 -7.76
C ILE A 193 0.80 10.01 -6.55
N ILE A 194 1.06 11.30 -6.79
CA ILE A 194 1.44 12.26 -5.77
C ILE A 194 0.40 13.38 -5.72
N SER A 195 -0.22 13.54 -4.57
CA SER A 195 -1.22 14.58 -4.34
C SER A 195 -0.55 15.86 -3.85
N LYS A 196 -0.83 16.99 -4.52
CA LYS A 196 -0.15 18.26 -4.25
C LYS A 196 -0.51 18.86 -2.90
N GLN A 197 -1.68 18.55 -2.35
CA GLN A 197 -2.17 19.04 -1.06
C GLN A 197 -2.07 17.98 0.04
N ASP A 198 -1.14 17.02 -0.10
CA ASP A 198 -0.96 15.95 0.87
C ASP A 198 -0.36 16.48 2.20
N LEU A 199 -1.18 16.50 3.25
CA LEU A 199 -0.80 16.92 4.60
C LEU A 199 -0.31 15.77 5.49
N VAL A 200 -0.28 14.53 4.99
CA VAL A 200 0.16 13.34 5.73
C VAL A 200 1.53 12.89 5.25
N PHE A 201 1.70 12.70 3.94
CA PHE A 201 2.95 12.38 3.28
C PHE A 201 3.44 13.57 2.46
N ASN A 202 4.48 14.27 2.94
CA ASN A 202 5.03 15.45 2.28
C ASN A 202 5.31 15.16 0.78
N PRO A 203 4.68 15.91 -0.16
CA PRO A 203 4.86 15.72 -1.60
C PRO A 203 6.31 15.83 -2.08
N GLU A 204 7.13 16.69 -1.48
CA GLU A 204 8.54 16.82 -1.81
C GLU A 204 9.34 15.57 -1.44
N ALA A 205 9.02 14.94 -0.31
CA ALA A 205 9.64 13.67 0.08
C ALA A 205 9.24 12.54 -0.88
N GLN A 206 7.99 12.56 -1.36
CA GLN A 206 7.52 11.62 -2.39
C GLN A 206 8.24 11.84 -3.71
N ARG A 207 8.42 13.09 -4.17
CA ARG A 207 9.22 13.41 -5.37
C ARG A 207 10.66 12.96 -5.21
N ALA A 208 11.30 13.28 -4.08
CA ALA A 208 12.68 12.88 -3.82
C ALA A 208 12.85 11.36 -3.89
N PHE A 209 11.83 10.60 -3.48
CA PHE A 209 11.82 9.15 -3.61
C PHE A 209 11.56 8.68 -5.05
N TRP A 210 10.41 9.03 -5.64
CA TRP A 210 9.98 8.49 -6.93
C TRP A 210 10.77 9.05 -8.12
N ASP A 211 11.06 10.35 -8.10
CA ASP A 211 11.70 11.06 -9.22
C ASP A 211 13.22 10.94 -9.20
N SER A 212 13.83 11.06 -8.00
CA SER A 212 15.29 11.04 -7.87
C SER A 212 15.81 9.66 -7.50
N TYR A 213 15.38 9.10 -6.38
CA TYR A 213 15.94 7.85 -5.86
C TYR A 213 15.52 6.61 -6.67
N ARG A 214 14.24 6.51 -7.08
CA ARG A 214 13.75 5.36 -7.83
C ARG A 214 14.07 5.43 -9.32
N ARG A 215 14.01 6.59 -9.96
CA ARG A 215 14.35 6.71 -11.40
C ARG A 215 15.78 6.27 -11.74
N GLU A 216 16.72 6.41 -10.82
CA GLU A 216 18.08 5.87 -10.96
C GLU A 216 18.12 4.34 -11.04
N ARG A 217 17.13 3.66 -10.46
CA ARG A 217 17.04 2.19 -10.34
C ARG A 217 15.98 1.57 -11.25
N ASP A 218 14.94 2.31 -11.60
CA ASP A 218 13.83 1.90 -12.46
C ASP A 218 13.28 3.12 -13.23
N LYS A 219 13.48 3.13 -14.55
CA LYS A 219 13.05 4.20 -15.45
C LYS A 219 11.60 4.05 -15.94
N SER A 220 10.94 2.94 -15.62
CA SER A 220 9.60 2.63 -16.14
C SER A 220 8.46 3.29 -15.35
N ASN A 221 8.74 3.72 -14.11
CA ASN A 221 7.74 4.36 -13.26
C ASN A 221 7.25 5.70 -13.83
N GLN A 222 5.95 5.83 -14.01
CA GLN A 222 5.29 7.08 -14.35
C GLN A 222 4.86 7.84 -13.09
N ILE A 223 5.18 9.13 -13.01
CA ILE A 223 4.71 9.98 -11.91
C ILE A 223 3.49 10.77 -12.40
N LEU A 224 2.36 10.63 -11.71
CA LEU A 224 1.17 11.42 -11.93
C LEU A 224 0.91 12.31 -10.73
N GLU A 225 0.90 13.62 -10.94
CA GLU A 225 0.55 14.57 -9.89
C GLU A 225 -0.89 15.06 -10.03
N ILE A 226 -1.60 15.07 -8.92
CA ILE A 226 -3.01 15.49 -8.88
C ILE A 226 -3.24 16.55 -7.81
N ASP A 227 -4.21 17.42 -8.06
CA ASP A 227 -4.67 18.41 -7.08
C ASP A 227 -5.72 17.76 -6.16
N ALA A 228 -5.23 17.10 -5.12
CA ALA A 228 -6.02 16.31 -4.18
C ALA A 228 -5.38 16.36 -2.78
N PRO A 229 -6.15 16.04 -1.72
CA PRO A 229 -5.62 15.78 -0.39
C PRO A 229 -4.97 14.38 -0.33
N HIS A 230 -4.52 13.94 0.85
CA HIS A 230 -3.89 12.63 1.02
C HIS A 230 -4.81 11.48 0.58
N PHE A 231 -6.12 11.55 0.79
CA PHE A 231 -7.05 10.55 0.28
C PHE A 231 -7.44 10.84 -1.17
N ALA A 232 -6.62 10.37 -2.12
CA ALA A 232 -6.73 10.68 -3.56
C ALA A 232 -7.97 10.10 -4.26
N PHE A 233 -8.64 9.10 -3.68
CA PHE A 233 -9.69 8.32 -4.35
C PHE A 233 -10.94 9.13 -4.73
N PHE A 234 -11.14 10.31 -4.14
CA PHE A 234 -12.20 11.25 -4.56
C PHE A 234 -11.91 12.00 -5.86
N LYS A 235 -10.64 12.05 -6.30
CA LYS A 235 -10.19 12.74 -7.53
C LYS A 235 -9.56 11.79 -8.54
N TRP A 236 -9.23 10.56 -8.14
CA TRP A 236 -8.60 9.56 -8.98
C TRP A 236 -9.25 8.19 -8.77
N GLN A 237 -9.49 7.46 -9.87
CA GLN A 237 -10.05 6.12 -9.88
C GLN A 237 -9.28 5.27 -10.91
N LEU A 238 -9.34 3.94 -10.73
CA LEU A 238 -8.66 2.96 -11.60
C LEU A 238 -9.32 2.83 -12.96
#